data_AF-A0A1T5BP72-F1
#
_entry.id   AF-A0A1T5BP72-F1
#
_cell.length_a   1.000
_cell.length_b   1.000
_cell.length_c   1.000
_cell.angle_alpha   90.00
_cell.angle_beta   90.00
_cell.angle_gamma   90.00
#
_symmetry.space_group_name_H-M   'P 1'
#
loop_
_entity.id
_entity.type
_entity.pdbx_description
1 polymer ?
#
loop_
_entity_poly.entity_id
_entity_poly.type
_entity_poly.pdbx_seq_one_letter_code
_entity_poly.pdbx_strand_id
1 'polypeptide(L)'
;MTIVKNIAAGPRGIALLTGAMLMLEPGQTSDDVEIAKDEIAAADKASFLFGKDAQAHNEAAVTPAADEEGVSTEALAAALARAESAEARVDALLVENEDLKAKLAAFDHDGDGHPGGTAQTEPASDESVKTALELLDPTKDEDWTAAGLPAVDAVATLAGGKVTRDQIKALAPDLTREAAKAALAKG
;
A
#
# COMPACT_ATOMS: atom_id res chain seq x y z
N MET A 1 -32.80 0.43 -24.47
CA MET A 1 -32.34 0.80 -23.13
C MET A 1 -32.10 -0.49 -22.37
N THR A 2 -30.85 -0.76 -22.02
CA THR A 2 -30.44 -2.03 -21.41
C THR A 2 -30.20 -1.79 -19.93
N ILE A 3 -30.83 -2.58 -19.06
CA ILE A 3 -30.66 -2.47 -17.62
C ILE A 3 -29.49 -3.36 -17.20
N VAL A 4 -28.49 -2.77 -16.54
CA VAL A 4 -27.35 -3.51 -15.98
C VAL A 4 -27.42 -3.50 -14.46
N LYS A 5 -27.22 -4.66 -13.83
CA LYS A 5 -27.19 -4.83 -12.37
C LYS A 5 -25.87 -5.42 -11.93
N ASN A 6 -25.26 -4.86 -10.89
CA ASN A 6 -24.13 -5.52 -10.23
C ASN A 6 -24.62 -6.61 -9.27
N ILE A 7 -24.32 -7.88 -9.58
CA ILE A 7 -24.63 -9.05 -8.74
C ILE A 7 -23.44 -9.55 -7.92
N ALA A 8 -22.27 -8.91 -8.02
CA ALA A 8 -21.08 -9.27 -7.27
C ALA A 8 -21.10 -8.68 -5.84
N ALA A 9 -20.27 -9.25 -4.97
CA ALA A 9 -20.11 -8.81 -3.58
C ALA A 9 -19.30 -7.49 -3.41
N GLY A 10 -18.78 -6.94 -4.50
CA GLY A 10 -17.97 -5.70 -4.48
C GLY A 10 -18.24 -4.78 -5.69
N PRO A 11 -17.71 -3.54 -5.67
CA PRO A 11 -17.91 -2.58 -6.73
C PRO A 11 -17.39 -3.10 -8.08
N ARG A 12 -18.13 -2.83 -9.16
CA ARG A 12 -17.74 -3.21 -10.51
C ARG A 12 -17.80 -1.99 -11.44
N GLY A 13 -16.70 -1.78 -12.17
CA GLY A 13 -16.65 -0.79 -13.24
C GLY A 13 -17.17 -1.37 -14.55
N ILE A 14 -18.02 -0.60 -15.23
CA ILE A 14 -18.46 -0.84 -16.60
C ILE A 14 -17.83 0.26 -17.45
N ALA A 15 -17.05 -0.12 -18.46
CA ALA A 15 -16.54 0.82 -19.45
C ALA A 15 -17.64 1.12 -20.48
N LEU A 16 -18.01 2.39 -20.63
CA LEU A 16 -18.97 2.86 -21.63
C LEU A 16 -18.23 3.25 -22.92
N LEU A 17 -18.94 3.21 -24.04
CA LEU A 17 -18.40 3.60 -25.36
C LEU A 17 -17.99 5.07 -25.43
N THR A 18 -18.55 5.92 -24.58
CA THR A 18 -18.12 7.31 -24.42
C THR A 18 -16.71 7.45 -23.83
N GLY A 19 -16.09 6.34 -23.40
CA GLY A 19 -14.84 6.30 -22.66
C GLY A 19 -15.02 6.54 -21.16
N ALA A 20 -16.25 6.82 -20.71
CA ALA A 20 -16.55 6.97 -19.29
C ALA A 20 -16.60 5.59 -18.60
N MET A 21 -16.12 5.51 -17.36
CA MET A 21 -16.37 4.37 -16.49
C MET A 21 -17.56 4.65 -15.58
N LEU A 22 -18.53 3.74 -15.59
CA LEU A 22 -19.63 3.71 -14.63
C LEU A 22 -19.30 2.69 -13.55
N MET A 23 -19.13 3.15 -12.31
CA MET A 23 -18.99 2.27 -11.15
C MET A 23 -20.36 1.93 -10.59
N LEU A 24 -20.65 0.63 -10.47
CA LEU A 24 -21.86 0.12 -9.82
C LEU A 24 -21.50 -0.58 -8.51
N GLU A 25 -22.15 -0.16 -7.43
CA GLU A 25 -22.09 -0.82 -6.13
C GLU A 25 -22.87 -2.15 -6.14
N PRO A 26 -22.58 -3.08 -5.21
CA PRO A 26 -23.34 -4.32 -5.07
C PRO A 26 -24.86 -4.07 -4.99
N GLY A 27 -25.62 -4.71 -5.89
CA GLY A 27 -27.07 -4.59 -5.94
C GLY A 27 -27.59 -3.36 -6.71
N GLN A 28 -26.74 -2.41 -7.10
CA GLN A 28 -27.13 -1.23 -7.87
C GLN A 28 -27.49 -1.60 -9.32
N THR A 29 -28.52 -0.92 -9.85
CA THR A 29 -28.97 -1.01 -11.24
C THR A 29 -28.78 0.31 -11.95
N SER A 30 -28.41 0.27 -13.23
CA SER A 30 -28.41 1.43 -14.12
C SER A 30 -29.13 1.09 -15.44
N ASP A 31 -29.99 1.99 -15.89
CA ASP A 31 -30.72 1.93 -17.16
C ASP A 31 -30.13 2.86 -18.22
N ASP A 32 -29.23 3.76 -17.86
CA ASP A 32 -28.53 4.71 -18.74
C ASP A 32 -27.40 4.07 -19.57
N VAL A 33 -27.39 2.74 -19.70
CA VAL A 33 -26.38 2.02 -20.49
C VAL A 33 -26.92 1.77 -21.90
N GLU A 34 -26.50 2.60 -22.85
CA GLU A 34 -26.69 2.36 -24.27
C GLU A 34 -25.68 1.33 -24.77
N ILE A 35 -26.06 0.05 -24.72
CA ILE A 35 -25.33 -1.05 -25.39
C ILE A 35 -26.00 -1.31 -26.73
N ALA A 36 -25.27 -1.21 -27.84
CA ALA A 36 -25.81 -1.55 -29.15
C ALA A 36 -26.13 -3.06 -29.21
N LYS A 37 -27.28 -3.44 -29.77
CA LYS A 37 -27.70 -4.86 -29.84
C LYS A 37 -26.69 -5.75 -30.58
N ASP A 38 -25.95 -5.17 -31.52
CA ASP A 38 -24.93 -5.87 -32.30
C ASP A 38 -23.69 -6.22 -31.44
N GLU A 39 -23.46 -5.49 -30.35
CA GLU A 39 -22.34 -5.71 -29.42
C GLU A 39 -22.64 -6.81 -28.40
N ILE A 40 -23.90 -7.02 -28.03
CA ILE A 40 -24.31 -8.18 -27.21
C ILE A 40 -24.01 -9.47 -27.99
N ALA A 41 -24.30 -9.49 -29.30
CA ALA A 41 -23.98 -10.62 -30.16
C ALA A 41 -22.46 -10.82 -30.35
N ALA A 42 -21.68 -9.73 -30.35
CA ALA A 42 -20.22 -9.80 -30.40
C ALA A 42 -19.61 -10.29 -29.08
N ALA A 43 -20.15 -9.87 -27.94
CA ALA A 43 -19.75 -10.32 -26.61
C ALA A 43 -20.10 -11.80 -26.37
N ASP A 44 -21.25 -12.28 -26.85
CA ASP A 44 -21.59 -13.71 -26.84
C ASP A 44 -20.66 -14.54 -27.74
N LYS A 45 -20.24 -13.99 -28.89
CA LYS A 45 -19.22 -14.62 -29.73
C LYS A 45 -17.84 -14.63 -29.07
N ALA A 46 -17.48 -13.57 -28.36
CA ALA A 46 -16.23 -13.48 -27.62
C ALA A 46 -16.23 -14.41 -26.40
N SER A 47 -17.34 -14.53 -25.67
CA SER A 47 -17.46 -15.49 -24.56
C SER A 47 -17.38 -16.94 -25.06
N PHE A 48 -17.90 -17.23 -26.26
CA PHE A 48 -17.74 -18.52 -26.92
C PHE A 48 -16.29 -18.81 -27.37
N LEU A 49 -15.54 -17.78 -27.77
CA LEU A 49 -14.13 -17.90 -28.20
C LEU A 49 -13.15 -17.95 -27.02
N PHE A 50 -13.39 -17.18 -25.96
CA PHE A 50 -12.53 -17.16 -24.75
C PHE A 50 -12.94 -18.20 -23.70
N GLY A 51 -14.18 -18.70 -23.75
CA GLY A 51 -14.66 -19.78 -22.87
C GLY A 51 -14.01 -21.13 -23.17
N LYS A 52 -13.65 -21.41 -24.44
CA LYS A 52 -13.06 -22.71 -24.80
C LYS A 52 -11.65 -22.91 -24.26
N ASP A 53 -10.84 -21.85 -24.22
CA ASP A 53 -9.45 -21.95 -23.75
C ASP A 53 -9.35 -21.76 -22.23
N ALA A 54 -10.21 -20.94 -21.61
CA ALA A 54 -10.29 -20.82 -20.16
C ALA A 54 -10.90 -22.07 -19.49
N GLN A 55 -11.84 -22.74 -20.15
CA GLN A 55 -12.38 -24.02 -19.70
C GLN A 55 -11.39 -25.17 -19.92
N ALA A 56 -10.54 -25.12 -20.95
CA ALA A 56 -9.47 -26.13 -21.15
C ALA A 56 -8.45 -26.17 -20.00
N HIS A 57 -8.18 -25.05 -19.33
CA HIS A 57 -7.28 -25.03 -18.15
C HIS A 57 -7.97 -25.44 -16.84
N ASN A 58 -9.30 -25.49 -16.78
CA ASN A 58 -10.04 -25.91 -15.58
C ASN A 58 -10.66 -27.33 -15.72
N GLU A 59 -10.88 -27.82 -16.95
CA GLU A 59 -11.31 -29.21 -17.21
C GLU A 59 -10.14 -30.18 -17.35
N ALA A 60 -8.91 -29.72 -17.62
CA ALA A 60 -7.73 -30.59 -17.61
C ALA A 60 -7.40 -31.17 -16.20
N ALA A 61 -8.09 -30.72 -15.15
CA ALA A 61 -7.98 -31.27 -13.80
C ALA A 61 -9.15 -32.17 -13.37
N VAL A 62 -10.22 -32.31 -14.17
CA VAL A 62 -11.39 -33.12 -13.82
C VAL A 62 -11.99 -33.82 -15.04
N THR A 63 -11.18 -34.64 -15.71
CA THR A 63 -11.73 -35.83 -16.38
C THR A 63 -11.66 -36.99 -15.37
N PRO A 64 -12.79 -37.54 -14.88
CA PRO A 64 -12.76 -38.84 -14.24
C PRO A 64 -12.51 -39.86 -15.35
N ALA A 65 -11.25 -40.21 -15.56
CA ALA A 65 -10.92 -41.45 -16.23
C ALA A 65 -11.53 -42.55 -15.36
N ALA A 66 -12.63 -43.11 -15.83
CA ALA A 66 -13.31 -44.26 -15.25
C ALA A 66 -12.52 -45.54 -15.59
N ASP A 67 -11.23 -45.54 -15.26
CA ASP A 67 -10.45 -46.74 -15.08
C ASP A 67 -10.34 -46.93 -13.56
N GLU A 68 -11.01 -47.96 -13.04
CA GLU A 68 -10.89 -48.41 -11.66
C GLU A 68 -9.48 -49.00 -11.37
N GLU A 69 -8.41 -48.29 -11.74
CA GLU A 69 -7.10 -48.53 -11.16
C GLU A 69 -7.11 -47.91 -9.77
N GLY A 70 -7.38 -48.75 -8.77
CA GLY A 70 -7.35 -48.37 -7.37
C GLY A 70 -6.11 -47.53 -7.07
N VAL A 71 -6.32 -46.35 -6.47
CA VAL A 71 -5.26 -45.45 -6.02
C VAL A 71 -4.19 -46.30 -5.34
N SER A 72 -2.98 -46.33 -5.92
CA SER A 72 -1.93 -47.19 -5.39
C SER A 72 -1.65 -46.77 -3.94
N THR A 73 -1.38 -47.74 -3.08
CA THR A 73 -1.02 -47.49 -1.67
C THR A 73 0.17 -46.53 -1.57
N GLU A 74 1.05 -46.53 -2.57
CA GLU A 74 2.17 -45.61 -2.72
C GLU A 74 1.72 -44.17 -3.03
N ALA A 75 0.73 -43.98 -3.90
CA ALA A 75 0.13 -42.67 -4.15
C ALA A 75 -0.59 -42.13 -2.91
N LEU A 76 -1.26 -43.00 -2.16
CA LEU A 76 -1.92 -42.64 -0.89
C LEU A 76 -0.90 -42.23 0.18
N ALA A 77 0.19 -42.98 0.32
CA ALA A 77 1.28 -42.67 1.24
C ALA A 77 1.98 -41.34 0.88
N ALA A 78 2.21 -41.10 -0.42
CA ALA A 78 2.79 -39.85 -0.90
C ALA A 78 1.83 -38.66 -0.70
N ALA A 79 0.52 -38.86 -0.79
CA ALA A 79 -0.47 -37.83 -0.47
C ALA A 79 -0.49 -37.51 1.03
N LEU A 80 -0.43 -38.53 1.89
CA LEU A 80 -0.38 -38.36 3.34
C LEU A 80 0.87 -37.60 3.78
N ALA A 81 2.05 -37.97 3.26
CA ALA A 81 3.30 -37.27 3.58
C ALA A 81 3.29 -35.79 3.14
N ARG A 82 2.61 -35.48 2.01
CA ARG A 82 2.41 -34.08 1.59
C ARG A 82 1.45 -33.34 2.49
N ALA A 83 0.39 -34.00 2.98
CA ALA A 83 -0.56 -33.39 3.91
C ALA A 83 0.12 -33.05 5.24
N GLU A 84 0.89 -33.98 5.82
CA GLU A 84 1.66 -33.76 7.05
C GLU A 84 2.68 -32.62 6.87
N SER A 85 3.38 -32.58 5.73
CA SER A 85 4.30 -31.48 5.43
C SER A 85 3.60 -30.14 5.24
N ALA A 86 2.37 -30.13 4.70
CA ALA A 86 1.59 -28.92 4.56
C ALA A 86 1.08 -28.40 5.92
N GLU A 87 0.62 -29.29 6.80
CA GLU A 87 0.20 -28.96 8.16
C GLU A 87 1.36 -28.33 8.95
N ALA A 88 2.56 -28.94 8.92
CA ALA A 88 3.73 -28.37 9.58
C ALA A 88 4.12 -26.98 9.06
N ARG A 89 3.92 -26.71 7.76
CA ARG A 89 4.16 -25.38 7.18
C ARG A 89 3.11 -24.36 7.63
N VAL A 90 1.86 -24.77 7.77
CA VAL A 90 0.78 -23.91 8.26
C VAL A 90 1.05 -23.51 9.71
N ASP A 91 1.43 -24.45 10.57
CA ASP A 91 1.76 -24.17 11.97
C ASP A 91 2.94 -23.18 12.09
N ALA A 92 3.99 -23.37 11.28
CA ALA A 92 5.13 -22.43 11.26
C ALA A 92 4.72 -21.01 10.81
N LEU A 93 3.87 -20.90 9.79
CA LEU A 93 3.36 -19.61 9.32
C LEU A 93 2.46 -18.93 10.34
N LEU A 94 1.68 -19.67 11.13
CA LEU A 94 0.88 -19.10 12.20
C LEU A 94 1.76 -18.48 13.28
N VAL A 95 2.82 -19.18 13.70
CA VAL A 95 3.80 -18.65 14.67
C VAL A 95 4.48 -17.38 14.15
N GLU A 96 4.93 -17.38 12.90
CA GLU A 96 5.53 -16.19 12.28
C GLU A 96 4.54 -15.02 12.21
N ASN A 97 3.28 -15.27 11.88
CA ASN A 97 2.24 -14.24 11.87
C ASN A 97 1.98 -13.65 13.26
N GLU A 98 2.01 -14.45 14.31
CA GLU A 98 1.88 -13.95 15.69
C GLU A 98 3.09 -13.10 16.10
N ASP A 99 4.31 -13.52 15.78
CA ASP A 99 5.53 -12.74 16.04
C ASP A 99 5.54 -11.42 15.25
N LEU A 100 5.15 -11.44 13.98
CA LEU A 100 5.03 -10.24 13.16
C LEU A 100 3.97 -9.29 13.69
N LYS A 101 2.81 -9.80 14.16
CA LYS A 101 1.79 -8.96 14.81
C LYS A 101 2.32 -8.34 16.11
N ALA A 102 3.06 -9.10 16.91
CA ALA A 102 3.67 -8.59 18.14
C ALA A 102 4.71 -7.50 17.84
N LYS A 103 5.55 -7.70 16.81
CA LYS A 103 6.47 -6.68 16.32
C LYS A 103 5.71 -5.45 15.83
N LEU A 104 4.65 -5.63 15.03
CA LEU A 104 3.87 -4.50 14.53
C LEU A 104 3.23 -3.69 15.67
N ALA A 105 2.66 -4.37 16.67
CA ALA A 105 2.11 -3.73 17.86
C ALA A 105 3.19 -3.01 18.71
N ALA A 106 4.43 -3.49 18.70
CA ALA A 106 5.55 -2.81 19.35
C ALA A 106 6.02 -1.55 18.57
N PHE A 107 5.73 -1.47 17.28
CA PHE A 107 6.12 -0.35 16.42
C PHE A 107 5.09 0.80 16.39
N ASP A 108 3.84 0.57 16.79
CA ASP A 108 2.73 1.54 16.81
C ASP A 108 2.25 1.78 18.26
N HIS A 109 3.17 2.27 19.11
CA HIS A 109 2.91 2.40 20.55
C HIS A 109 1.87 3.50 20.89
N ASP A 110 1.64 4.46 20.00
CA ASP A 110 0.71 5.58 20.18
C ASP A 110 -0.50 5.57 19.22
N GLY A 111 -0.58 4.62 18.28
CA GLY A 111 -1.74 4.43 17.41
C GLY A 111 -1.81 5.42 16.25
N ASP A 112 -0.68 6.04 15.87
CA ASP A 112 -0.62 7.05 14.80
C ASP A 112 -0.41 6.46 13.40
N GLY A 113 -0.21 5.14 13.31
CA GLY A 113 -0.08 4.42 12.04
C GLY A 113 1.28 4.55 11.34
N HIS A 114 2.32 5.07 12.00
CA HIS A 114 3.69 5.11 11.47
C HIS A 114 4.62 4.14 12.24
N PRO A 115 5.33 3.22 11.54
CA PRO A 115 6.26 2.33 12.21
C PRO A 115 7.45 3.11 12.77
N GLY A 116 7.54 3.18 14.10
CA GLY A 116 8.63 3.86 14.80
C GLY A 116 8.34 5.35 15.04
N GLY A 117 7.36 5.64 15.88
CA GLY A 117 7.04 7.00 16.30
C GLY A 117 7.21 7.18 17.81
N THR A 118 8.26 7.90 18.24
CA THR A 118 7.96 8.96 19.21
C THR A 118 7.27 10.02 18.39
N ALA A 119 5.94 9.96 18.24
CA ALA A 119 5.23 11.03 17.60
C ALA A 119 5.54 12.30 18.39
N GLN A 120 6.35 13.16 17.78
CA GLN A 120 6.51 14.54 18.21
C GLN A 120 5.20 15.26 17.84
N THR A 121 4.11 14.85 18.47
CA THR A 121 2.76 15.36 18.22
C THR A 121 2.63 16.78 18.73
N GLU A 122 3.44 17.15 19.73
CA GLU A 122 3.49 18.50 20.22
C GLU A 122 4.37 19.38 19.31
N PRO A 123 3.87 20.56 18.91
CA PRO A 123 4.68 21.53 18.20
C PRO A 123 5.87 21.93 19.10
N ALA A 124 7.07 21.98 18.51
CA ALA A 124 8.23 22.46 19.24
C ALA A 124 8.00 23.91 19.69
N SER A 125 8.39 24.21 20.93
CA SER A 125 8.35 25.58 21.43
C SER A 125 9.30 26.47 20.60
N ASP A 126 8.98 27.76 20.48
CA ASP A 126 9.85 28.70 19.76
C ASP A 126 11.27 28.78 20.34
N GLU A 127 11.43 28.55 21.65
CA GLU A 127 12.73 28.48 22.32
C GLU A 127 13.53 27.24 21.90
N SER A 128 12.86 26.08 21.84
CA SER A 128 13.46 24.85 21.33
C SER A 128 13.90 25.00 19.87
N VAL A 129 13.08 25.65 19.04
CA VAL A 129 13.40 25.89 17.63
C VAL A 129 14.58 26.86 17.48
N LYS A 130 14.63 27.95 18.25
CA LYS A 130 15.80 28.86 18.24
C LYS A 130 17.09 28.12 18.62
N THR A 131 17.04 27.34 19.70
CA THR A 131 18.18 26.55 20.16
C THR A 131 18.63 25.55 19.08
N ALA A 132 17.68 24.87 18.43
CA ALA A 132 17.97 23.96 17.33
C ALA A 132 18.62 24.67 16.13
N LEU A 133 18.18 25.88 15.78
CA LEU A 133 18.76 26.66 14.68
C LEU A 133 20.21 27.09 14.96
N GLU A 134 20.57 27.35 16.22
CA GLU A 134 21.94 27.65 16.64
C GLU A 134 22.87 26.42 16.62
N LEU A 135 22.29 25.22 16.75
CA LEU A 135 23.01 23.94 16.75
C LEU A 135 23.23 23.34 15.34
N LEU A 136 22.67 23.96 14.29
CA LEU A 136 22.87 23.48 12.92
C LEU A 136 24.34 23.59 12.51
N ASP A 137 24.88 22.52 11.94
CA ASP A 137 26.26 22.50 11.44
C ASP A 137 26.30 23.03 10.00
N PRO A 138 26.97 24.17 9.72
CA PRO A 138 27.06 24.72 8.37
C PRO A 138 27.85 23.85 7.37
N THR A 139 28.61 22.87 7.86
CA THR A 139 29.40 21.94 7.04
C THR A 139 28.65 20.66 6.69
N LYS A 140 27.64 20.30 7.49
CA LYS A 140 26.83 19.09 7.31
C LYS A 140 25.69 19.33 6.33
N ASP A 141 25.64 18.57 5.24
CA ASP A 141 24.64 18.80 4.18
C ASP A 141 23.21 18.50 4.63
N GLU A 142 23.02 17.52 5.53
CA GLU A 142 21.69 17.10 5.99
C GLU A 142 20.95 18.17 6.82
N ASP A 143 21.69 19.13 7.37
CA ASP A 143 21.14 20.23 8.17
C ASP A 143 20.56 21.36 7.29
N TRP A 144 20.82 21.32 5.98
CA TRP A 144 20.44 22.37 5.03
C TRP A 144 19.77 21.80 3.80
N THR A 145 18.87 22.60 3.23
CA THR A 145 18.29 22.32 1.92
C THR A 145 19.25 22.71 0.80
N ALA A 146 19.01 22.22 -0.42
CA ALA A 146 19.75 22.63 -1.62
C ALA A 146 19.69 24.15 -1.88
N ALA A 147 18.68 24.84 -1.35
CA ALA A 147 18.55 26.30 -1.42
C ALA A 147 19.35 27.04 -0.34
N GLY A 148 20.09 26.32 0.52
CA GLY A 148 20.86 26.91 1.63
C GLY A 148 20.02 27.35 2.82
N LEU A 149 18.76 26.92 2.92
CA LEU A 149 17.90 27.18 4.08
C LEU A 149 17.95 26.02 5.08
N PRO A 150 17.70 26.24 6.38
CA PRO A 150 17.58 25.16 7.36
C PRO A 150 16.62 24.05 6.92
N ALA A 151 17.06 22.80 7.00
CA ALA A 151 16.21 21.64 6.74
C ALA A 151 15.20 21.48 7.87
N VAL A 152 13.90 21.39 7.53
CA VAL A 152 12.83 21.31 8.53
C VAL A 152 12.98 20.06 9.40
N ASP A 153 13.36 18.94 8.80
CA ASP A 153 13.53 17.66 9.49
C ASP A 153 14.70 17.68 10.47
N ALA A 154 15.81 18.32 10.09
CA ALA A 154 16.96 18.49 10.98
C ALA A 154 16.62 19.38 12.19
N VAL A 155 15.91 20.49 11.95
CA VAL A 155 15.46 21.38 13.02
C VAL A 155 14.44 20.70 13.92
N ALA A 156 13.50 19.93 13.37
CA ALA A 156 12.52 19.16 14.16
C ALA A 156 13.21 18.11 15.05
N THR A 157 14.19 17.40 14.49
CA THR A 157 14.99 16.41 15.23
C THR A 157 15.72 17.06 16.41
N LEU A 158 16.36 18.20 16.19
CA LEU A 158 17.08 18.95 17.23
C LEU A 158 16.13 19.61 18.26
N ALA A 159 14.99 20.12 17.81
CA ALA A 159 14.03 20.83 18.66
C ALA A 159 13.17 19.89 19.52
N GLY A 160 13.16 18.58 19.21
CA GLY A 160 12.37 17.60 19.97
C GLY A 160 10.86 17.71 19.74
N GLY A 161 10.42 18.37 18.67
CA GLY A 161 9.02 18.60 18.37
C GLY A 161 8.74 18.88 16.89
N LYS A 162 7.47 18.90 16.50
CA LYS A 162 7.07 19.27 15.14
C LYS A 162 7.43 20.73 14.87
N VAL A 163 8.18 20.97 13.78
CA VAL A 163 8.59 22.30 13.33
C VAL A 163 8.03 22.58 11.94
N THR A 164 7.60 23.82 11.70
CA THR A 164 7.15 24.26 10.37
C THR A 164 8.14 25.22 9.73
N ARG A 165 8.13 25.29 8.40
CA ARG A 165 8.96 26.26 7.66
C ARG A 165 8.61 27.71 8.04
N ASP A 166 7.34 28.00 8.29
CA ASP A 166 6.90 29.34 8.70
C ASP A 166 7.45 29.72 10.07
N GLN A 167 7.49 28.77 11.02
CA GLN A 167 8.09 28.99 12.34
C GLN A 167 9.60 29.29 12.21
N ILE A 168 10.34 28.51 11.42
CA ILE A 168 11.76 28.78 11.15
C ILE A 168 11.94 30.18 10.55
N LYS A 169 11.11 30.55 9.57
CA LYS A 169 11.18 31.85 8.89
C LYS A 169 10.84 33.01 9.82
N ALA A 170 9.90 32.83 10.75
CA ALA A 170 9.54 33.85 11.73
C ALA A 170 10.67 34.09 12.74
N LEU A 171 11.37 33.03 13.14
CA LEU A 171 12.42 33.09 14.17
C LEU A 171 13.79 33.48 13.60
N ALA A 172 14.08 33.11 12.37
CA ALA A 172 15.38 33.32 11.72
C ALA A 172 15.22 33.62 10.21
N PRO A 173 14.64 34.78 9.83
CA PRO A 173 14.30 35.10 8.44
C PRO A 173 15.52 35.18 7.51
N ASP A 174 16.68 35.55 8.06
CA ASP A 174 17.92 35.77 7.30
C ASP A 174 18.92 34.61 7.44
N LEU A 175 18.56 33.54 8.15
CA LEU A 175 19.46 32.41 8.38
C LEU A 175 19.60 31.59 7.09
N THR A 176 20.82 31.59 6.58
CA THR A 176 21.24 30.78 5.43
C THR A 176 22.52 30.03 5.78
N ARG A 177 22.79 28.94 5.06
CA ARG A 177 24.00 28.14 5.24
C ARG A 177 25.26 28.99 5.08
N GLU A 178 25.26 29.90 4.11
CA GLU A 178 26.39 30.79 3.87
C GLU A 178 26.55 31.83 4.99
N ALA A 179 25.46 32.36 5.53
CA ALA A 179 25.52 33.22 6.72
C ALA A 179 26.07 32.47 7.94
N ALA A 180 25.67 31.21 8.15
CA ALA A 180 26.17 30.36 9.22
C ALA A 180 27.66 30.00 9.04
N LYS A 181 28.10 29.65 7.83
CA LYS A 181 29.54 29.46 7.52
C LYS A 181 30.35 30.72 7.79
N ALA A 182 29.83 31.89 7.39
CA ALA A 182 30.50 33.16 7.61
C ALA A 182 30.58 33.54 9.10
N ALA A 183 29.59 33.14 9.91
CA ALA A 183 29.62 33.31 11.36
C ALA A 183 30.66 32.37 12.00
N LEU A 184 30.71 31.10 11.57
CA LEU A 184 31.70 30.11 12.04
C LEU A 184 33.13 30.54 11.73
N ALA A 185 33.39 31.14 10.55
CA ALA A 185 34.73 31.60 10.18
C ALA A 185 35.22 32.83 10.96
N LYS A 186 34.33 33.51 11.70
CA LYS A 186 34.65 34.70 12.51
C LYS A 186 34.84 34.41 14.00
N GLY A 187 34.34 33.25 14.46
CA GLY A 187 34.49 32.79 15.84
C GLY A 187 35.77 31.99 16.01
#